data_AF-A0A1T2KZY9-F1
#
_entry.id   AF-A0A1T2KZY9-F1
#
_cell.length_a   1.000
_cell.length_b   1.000
_cell.length_c   1.000
_cell.angle_alpha   90.00
_cell.angle_beta   90.00
_cell.angle_gamma   90.00
#
_symmetry.space_group_name_H-M   'P 1'
#
loop_
_entity.id
_entity.type
_entity.pdbx_description
1 polymer ?
#
loop_
_entity_poly.entity_id
_entity_poly.type
_entity_poly.pdbx_seq_one_letter_code
_entity_poly.pdbx_strand_id
1 'polypeptide(L)'
;MSSIDKILGEGGELEQSIAGFRVRSQQLEMAHAVDDALKSAGTLVCEAGTGTGKTFAYLVPALLSGLKVIISTGTKNLQDQLFNSDLPRFRESLGQGVSAALLKGRANYLC
;
A
#
# COMPACT_ATOMS: atom_id res chain seq x y z
N MET A 1 -14.37 12.48 8.06
CA MET A 1 -13.97 11.14 7.61
C MET A 1 -12.75 11.30 6.71
N SER A 2 -11.61 10.71 7.07
CA SER A 2 -10.36 10.89 6.32
C SER A 2 -10.44 10.21 4.95
N SER A 3 -9.55 10.59 4.02
CA SER A 3 -9.44 9.90 2.73
C SER A 3 -9.07 8.42 2.89
N ILE A 4 -8.33 8.08 3.95
CA ILE A 4 -7.97 6.69 4.29
C ILE A 4 -9.21 5.89 4.66
N ASP A 5 -10.09 6.44 5.51
CA ASP A 5 -11.31 5.75 5.95
C ASP A 5 -12.29 5.54 4.79
N LYS A 6 -12.32 6.46 3.81
CA LYS A 6 -13.13 6.30 2.60
C LYS A 6 -12.66 5.14 1.71
N ILE A 7 -11.38 4.77 1.80
CA ILE A 7 -10.79 3.73 0.97
C ILE A 7 -10.79 2.37 1.71
N LEU A 8 -10.32 2.35 2.96
CA LEU A 8 -10.09 1.13 3.74
C LEU A 8 -11.18 0.83 4.77
N GLY A 9 -12.04 1.80 5.09
CA GLY A 9 -13.07 1.68 6.12
C GLY A 9 -14.33 0.96 5.63
N GLU A 10 -15.31 0.85 6.54
CA GLU A 10 -16.63 0.26 6.25
C GLU A 10 -17.35 1.04 5.16
N GLY A 11 -17.86 0.32 4.16
CA GLY A 11 -18.45 0.88 2.95
C GLY A 11 -17.45 1.56 2.03
N GLY A 12 -16.14 1.41 2.27
CA GLY A 12 -15.08 2.08 1.52
C GLY A 12 -14.84 1.51 0.12
N GLU A 13 -14.05 2.24 -0.68
CA GLU A 13 -13.77 1.92 -2.08
C GLU A 13 -13.23 0.50 -2.29
N LEU A 14 -12.34 0.02 -1.40
CA LEU A 14 -11.80 -1.34 -1.53
C LEU A 14 -12.81 -2.43 -1.17
N GLU A 15 -13.72 -2.18 -0.24
CA GLU A 15 -14.78 -3.14 0.10
C GLU A 15 -15.76 -3.33 -1.06
N GLN A 16 -16.04 -2.26 -1.81
CA GLN A 16 -16.95 -2.29 -2.95
C GLN A 16 -16.32 -2.91 -4.21
N SER A 17 -15.00 -2.78 -4.37
CA SER A 17 -14.29 -3.17 -5.62
C SER A 17 -13.56 -4.51 -5.53
N ILE A 18 -13.14 -4.95 -4.34
CA ILE A 18 -12.37 -6.18 -4.17
C ILE A 18 -13.25 -7.25 -3.52
N ALA A 19 -13.63 -8.26 -4.31
CA ALA A 19 -14.40 -9.39 -3.82
C ALA A 19 -13.70 -10.08 -2.62
N GLY A 20 -14.41 -10.21 -1.50
CA GLY A 20 -13.89 -10.82 -0.29
C GLY A 20 -12.97 -9.91 0.55
N PHE A 21 -12.84 -8.63 0.20
CA PHE A 21 -12.26 -7.64 1.10
C PHE A 21 -13.10 -7.56 2.38
N ARG A 22 -12.40 -7.40 3.51
CA ARG A 22 -13.03 -7.17 4.82
C ARG A 22 -12.23 -6.09 5.52
N VAL A 23 -12.96 -5.15 6.11
CA VAL A 23 -12.37 -4.11 6.94
C VAL A 23 -11.69 -4.75 8.15
N ARG A 24 -10.50 -4.26 8.49
CA ARG A 24 -9.72 -4.70 9.64
C ARG A 24 -9.23 -3.47 10.39
N SER A 25 -9.53 -3.39 11.69
CA SER A 25 -9.11 -2.25 12.52
C SER A 25 -7.60 -2.07 12.53
N GLN A 26 -6.82 -3.16 12.58
CA GLN A 26 -5.35 -3.09 12.55
C GLN A 26 -4.81 -2.53 11.23
N GLN A 27 -5.53 -2.75 10.12
CA GLN A 27 -5.16 -2.20 8.81
C GLN A 27 -5.33 -0.68 8.78
N LEU A 28 -6.46 -0.20 9.32
CA LEU A 28 -6.75 1.23 9.44
C LEU A 28 -5.77 1.91 10.40
N GLU A 29 -5.52 1.32 11.56
CA GLU A 29 -4.55 1.83 12.55
C GLU A 29 -3.16 1.99 11.93
N MET A 30 -2.68 0.96 11.23
CA MET A 30 -1.39 1.04 10.53
C MET A 30 -1.40 2.10 9.43
N ALA A 31 -2.49 2.22 8.66
CA ALA A 31 -2.59 3.21 7.59
C ALA A 31 -2.53 4.65 8.12
N HIS A 32 -3.23 4.93 9.21
CA HIS A 32 -3.18 6.23 9.90
C HIS A 32 -1.79 6.52 10.47
N ALA A 33 -1.16 5.54 11.12
CA ALA A 33 0.19 5.69 11.64
C ALA A 33 1.22 5.99 10.54
N VAL A 34 1.09 5.35 9.37
CA VAL A 34 1.96 5.61 8.21
C VAL A 34 1.70 7.03 7.65
N ASP A 35 0.44 7.45 7.54
CA ASP A 35 0.08 8.80 7.08
C ASP A 35 0.66 9.90 7.99
N ASP A 36 0.54 9.72 9.30
CA ASP A 36 1.09 10.64 10.29
C ASP A 36 2.63 10.71 10.21
N ALA A 37 3.30 9.57 10.02
CA ALA A 37 4.74 9.51 9.84
C ALA A 37 5.19 10.21 8.55
N LEU A 38 4.47 10.03 7.44
CA LEU A 38 4.74 10.71 6.17
C LEU A 38 4.55 12.23 6.30
N LYS A 39 3.47 12.69 6.92
CA LYS A 39 3.15 14.12 7.11
C LYS A 39 4.12 14.83 8.03
N SER A 40 4.57 14.15 9.09
CA SER A 40 5.53 14.70 10.05
C SER A 40 6.99 14.55 9.63
N ALA A 41 7.27 13.89 8.49
CA ALA A 41 8.61 13.44 8.10
C ALA A 41 9.32 12.64 9.22
N GLY A 42 8.53 11.88 9.99
CA GLY A 42 8.99 11.09 11.12
C GLY A 42 9.39 9.65 10.74
N THR A 43 9.73 8.87 11.76
CA THR A 43 10.01 7.42 11.63
C THR A 43 8.96 6.62 12.38
N LEU A 44 8.34 5.67 11.69
CA LEU A 44 7.43 4.68 12.28
C LEU A 44 8.09 3.32 12.30
N VAL A 45 8.02 2.65 13.45
CA VAL A 45 8.32 1.22 13.57
C VAL A 45 7.04 0.55 14.06
N CYS A 46 6.54 -0.41 13.28
CA CYS A 46 5.33 -1.15 13.63
C CYS A 46 5.47 -2.63 13.22
N GLU A 47 4.82 -3.52 13.98
CA GLU A 47 4.69 -4.92 13.62
C GLU A 47 3.29 -5.17 13.04
N ALA A 48 3.24 -5.81 11.87
CA ALA A 48 1.99 -6.19 11.22
C ALA A 48 2.02 -7.68 10.87
N GLY A 49 1.21 -8.46 11.60
CA GLY A 49 1.10 -9.91 11.40
C GLY A 49 0.60 -10.29 10.00
N THR A 50 0.76 -11.56 9.61
CA THR A 50 0.22 -12.08 8.35
C THR A 50 -1.31 -11.95 8.31
N GLY A 51 -1.86 -11.57 7.15
CA GLY A 51 -3.31 -11.43 6.95
C GLY A 51 -3.93 -10.12 7.47
N THR A 52 -3.13 -9.24 8.08
CA THR A 52 -3.57 -7.90 8.53
C THR A 52 -3.85 -6.92 7.40
N GLY A 53 -3.49 -7.24 6.15
CA GLY A 53 -3.63 -6.32 5.02
C GLY A 53 -2.54 -5.24 4.96
N LYS A 54 -1.35 -5.51 5.53
CA LYS A 54 -0.19 -4.60 5.57
C LYS A 54 0.13 -3.89 4.26
N THR A 55 -0.03 -4.57 3.12
CA THR A 55 0.28 -3.99 1.80
C THR A 55 -0.58 -2.78 1.50
N PHE A 56 -1.90 -2.87 1.63
CA PHE A 56 -2.76 -1.70 1.43
C PHE A 56 -2.61 -0.67 2.55
N ALA A 57 -2.30 -1.10 3.77
CA ALA A 57 -2.09 -0.19 4.89
C ALA A 57 -0.95 0.81 4.63
N TYR A 58 0.17 0.40 4.01
CA TYR A 58 1.21 1.36 3.61
C TYR A 58 0.99 1.98 2.23
N LEU A 59 0.34 1.28 1.28
CA LEU A 59 0.15 1.80 -0.09
C LEU A 59 -0.83 2.97 -0.15
N VAL A 60 -1.96 2.88 0.57
CA VAL A 60 -2.98 3.93 0.58
C VAL A 60 -2.41 5.29 0.99
N PRO A 61 -1.80 5.45 2.18
CA PRO A 61 -1.23 6.73 2.59
C PRO A 61 -0.02 7.14 1.73
N ALA A 62 0.80 6.19 1.27
CA ALA A 62 1.91 6.49 0.36
C ALA A 62 1.43 7.17 -0.93
N LEU A 63 0.33 6.68 -1.51
CA LEU A 63 -0.22 7.22 -2.76
C LEU A 63 -0.98 8.53 -2.54
N LEU A 64 -1.76 8.62 -1.46
CA LEU A 64 -2.46 9.85 -1.09
C LEU A 64 -1.51 11.00 -0.71
N SER A 65 -0.29 10.69 -0.27
CA SER A 65 0.69 11.71 0.12
C SER A 65 1.15 12.61 -1.03
N GLY A 66 1.03 12.15 -2.29
CA GLY A 66 1.59 12.84 -3.46
C GLY A 66 3.12 12.89 -3.49
N LEU A 67 3.80 12.20 -2.57
CA LEU A 67 5.26 12.16 -2.48
C LEU A 67 5.83 11.10 -3.41
N LYS A 68 7.13 11.22 -3.72
CA LYS A 68 7.89 10.12 -4.29
C LYS A 68 8.24 9.13 -3.18
N VAL A 69 7.63 7.94 -3.22
CA VAL A 69 7.79 6.89 -2.20
C VAL A 69 8.62 5.73 -2.75
N ILE A 70 9.59 5.27 -1.95
CA ILE A 70 10.35 4.04 -2.21
C ILE A 70 9.82 2.97 -1.25
N ILE A 71 9.42 1.83 -1.80
CA ILE A 71 9.00 0.66 -1.02
C ILE A 71 10.05 -0.43 -1.17
N SER A 72 10.62 -0.86 -0.04
CA SER A 72 11.61 -1.92 0.00
C SER A 72 11.01 -3.16 0.66
N THR A 73 11.30 -4.35 0.10
CA THR A 73 10.78 -5.64 0.58
C THR A 73 11.93 -6.60 0.83
N GLY A 74 11.72 -7.57 1.73
CA GLY A 74 12.79 -8.51 2.14
C GLY A 74 13.27 -9.46 1.04
N THR A 75 12.51 -9.69 -0.02
CA THR A 75 12.90 -10.58 -1.13
C THR A 75 12.45 -10.05 -2.49
N LYS A 76 13.07 -10.54 -3.57
CA LYS A 76 12.67 -10.22 -4.95
C LYS A 76 11.25 -10.71 -5.27
N ASN A 77 10.87 -11.88 -4.77
CA ASN A 77 9.53 -12.43 -5.01
C ASN A 77 8.45 -11.55 -4.37
N LEU A 78 8.69 -11.00 -3.17
CA LEU A 78 7.77 -10.04 -2.55
C LEU A 78 7.69 -8.74 -3.35
N GLN A 79 8.83 -8.28 -3.90
CA GLN A 79 8.87 -7.12 -4.78
C GLN A 79 8.05 -7.34 -6.05
N ASP A 80 8.19 -8.52 -6.67
CA ASP A 80 7.46 -8.91 -7.88
C ASP A 80 5.97 -9.09 -7.61
N GLN A 81 5.59 -9.67 -6.46
CA GLN A 81 4.19 -9.77 -6.05
C GLN A 81 3.57 -8.38 -5.85
N LEU A 82 4.27 -7.49 -5.15
CA LEU A 82 3.81 -6.12 -4.92
C LEU A 82 3.58 -5.40 -6.26
N PHE A 83 4.55 -5.49 -7.18
CA PHE A 83 4.52 -4.75 -8.44
C PHE A 83 3.55 -5.31 -9.48
N ASN A 84 3.47 -6.64 -9.62
CA ASN A 84 2.69 -7.29 -10.68
C ASN A 84 1.28 -7.71 -10.25
N SER A 85 1.00 -7.78 -8.95
CA SER A 85 -0.30 -8.25 -8.44
C SER A 85 -0.97 -7.23 -7.53
N ASP A 86 -0.31 -6.81 -6.47
CA ASP A 86 -0.96 -5.97 -5.44
C ASP A 86 -1.20 -4.55 -5.94
N LEU A 87 -0.23 -3.95 -6.63
CA LEU A 87 -0.34 -2.59 -7.17
C LEU A 87 -1.37 -2.49 -8.32
N PRO A 88 -1.42 -3.41 -9.31
CA PRO A 88 -2.49 -3.38 -10.32
C PRO A 88 -3.89 -3.51 -9.73
N ARG A 89 -4.10 -4.42 -8.78
CA ARG A 89 -5.39 -4.56 -8.07
C ARG A 89 -5.81 -3.28 -7.38
N PHE A 90 -4.85 -2.58 -6.77
CA PHE A 90 -5.10 -1.29 -6.15
C PHE A 90 -5.46 -0.18 -7.15
N ARG A 91 -4.82 -0.17 -8.31
CA ARG A 91 -5.11 0.80 -9.37
C ARG A 91 -6.50 0.61 -9.96
N GLU A 92 -6.90 -0.64 -10.14
CA GLU A 92 -8.24 -1.01 -10.61
C GLU A 92 -9.32 -0.56 -9.61
N SER A 93 -9.07 -0.65 -8.30
CA SER A 93 -10.05 -0.31 -7.28
C SER A 93 -10.27 1.20 -7.09
N LEU A 94 -9.22 2.02 -7.17
CA LEU A 94 -9.33 3.47 -6.92
C LEU A 94 -9.46 4.32 -8.18
N GLY A 95 -9.30 3.73 -9.37
CA GLY A 95 -9.26 4.48 -10.63
C GLY A 95 -8.12 5.51 -10.72
N GLN A 96 -7.12 5.43 -9.83
CA GLN A 96 -6.01 6.39 -9.78
C GLN A 96 -4.85 5.92 -10.66
N GLY A 97 -4.33 6.84 -11.47
CA GLY A 97 -3.12 6.65 -12.27
C GLY A 97 -1.88 6.66 -11.38
N VAL A 98 -1.40 5.49 -10.97
CA VAL A 98 -0.12 5.36 -10.24
C VAL A 98 1.01 5.09 -11.24
N SER A 99 2.02 5.96 -11.25
CA SER A 99 3.29 5.69 -11.93
C SER A 99 4.23 4.96 -10.97
N ALA A 100 4.57 3.72 -11.28
CA ALA A 100 5.52 2.93 -10.50
C ALA A 100 6.55 2.27 -11.41
N ALA A 101 7.76 2.12 -10.90
CA ALA A 101 8.85 1.40 -11.57
C ALA A 101 9.47 0.38 -10.60
N LEU A 102 9.93 -0.73 -11.15
CA LEU A 102 10.54 -1.81 -10.41
C LEU A 102 12.07 -1.69 -10.48
N LEU A 103 12.71 -1.43 -9.34
CA LEU A 103 14.17 -1.30 -9.24
C LEU A 103 14.79 -2.62 -8.75
N LYS A 104 15.57 -3.27 -9.61
CA LYS A 104 16.37 -4.46 -9.26
C LYS A 104 17.86 -4.19 -9.43
N GLY A 105 18.70 -5.05 -8.85
CA GLY A 105 20.15 -4.99 -9.10
C GLY A 105 20.46 -5.29 -10.57
N ARG A 106 21.53 -4.70 -11.12
CA ARG A 106 21.93 -4.80 -12.55
C ARG A 106 21.92 -6.24 -13.10
N ALA A 107 22.38 -7.21 -12.30
CA ALA A 107 22.42 -8.63 -12.68
C ALA A 107 21.03 -9.27 -12.92
N ASN A 108 19.93 -8.54 -12.76
CA ASN A 108 18.56 -8.99 -13.02
C ASN A 108 17.99 -8.42 -14.33
N TYR A 109 18.83 -7.76 -15.14
CA TYR A 109 18.46 -7.25 -16.46
C TYR A 109 19.35 -7.93 -17.50
N LEU A 110 18.77 -8.20 -18.67
CA LEU A 110 19.52 -8.67 -19.83
C LEU A 110 20.45 -7.55 -20.32
N CYS A 111 21.65 -7.94 -20.72
CA CYS A 111 22.63 -7.05 -21.36
C CYS A 111 22.59 -7.22 -22.87
#